data_AF-A0A850BD39-F1
#
_entry.id   AF-A0A850BD39-F1
#
_cell.length_a   1.000
_cell.length_b   1.000
_cell.length_c   1.000
_cell.angle_alpha   90.00
_cell.angle_beta   90.00
_cell.angle_gamma   90.00
#
_symmetry.space_group_name_H-M   'P 1'
#
loop_
_entity.id
_entity.type
_entity.pdbx_description
1 polymer ?
#
loop_
_entity_poly.entity_id
_entity_poly.type
_entity_poly.pdbx_seq_one_letter_code
_entity_poly.pdbx_strand_id
1 'polypeptide(L)'
;MTGSRAHLGDSHNFGRRVSVREGRVEKPRALMWEWLVLSAESPLRRFLDEASARDGLGPDAFGFLPSLAFFTARGRVGGEVERVSLSPLPSLSEDGRRALAGIVGRSLALFSWLGVADLHWENLVLGVGARDRVIFAPLDIEMILADLSLPTETKLLPDADPEYAAICRHACGVRRVLPYLGKPIDAADLLAMAGAYRGTLLFLDRHARSIADLFARLPDLCETPIRVCLRGTDEYVRARSEPLWPPLLDAEAEQLARGDIPYFFRLYGRPGIHYYGDRSLKQIKRLPLRGDVPQLDPILKVSRGLRSPSRSKLRDEGLFTVLGAFDHPSFTGAHKGSDLEVTFGARRLVVKLSTGEELHSRRDMSAFVGSVYLPCRCGEVRSVFVPPVTVCEGGDPS
;
A
#
# COMPACT_ATOMS: atom_id res chain seq x y z
N MET A 1 -4.88 37.46 9.01
CA MET A 1 -5.11 36.77 7.73
C MET A 1 -5.70 35.40 8.02
N THR A 2 -7.00 35.21 7.83
CA THR A 2 -7.68 33.92 7.99
C THR A 2 -7.34 33.04 6.80
N GLY A 3 -6.36 32.14 6.96
CA GLY A 3 -6.04 31.15 5.93
C GLY A 3 -7.28 30.30 5.62
N SER A 4 -7.65 30.20 4.35
CA SER A 4 -8.82 29.41 3.95
C SER A 4 -8.54 27.93 4.19
N ARG A 5 -9.49 27.23 4.83
CA ARG A 5 -9.41 25.80 5.08
C ARG A 5 -9.84 25.06 3.81
N ALA A 6 -8.89 24.53 3.06
CA ALA A 6 -9.19 23.65 1.94
C ALA A 6 -9.59 22.27 2.48
N HIS A 7 -10.84 21.87 2.28
CA HIS A 7 -11.32 20.53 2.60
C HIS A 7 -10.88 19.56 1.51
N LEU A 8 -10.26 18.44 1.92
CA LEU A 8 -9.76 17.40 1.02
C LEU A 8 -10.42 16.06 1.35
N GLY A 9 -10.81 15.32 0.31
CA GLY A 9 -11.33 13.96 0.41
C GLY A 9 -12.78 13.86 0.91
N ASP A 10 -13.23 12.62 1.07
CA ASP A 10 -14.59 12.27 1.45
C ASP A 10 -14.93 12.62 2.90
N SER A 11 -16.22 12.83 3.15
CA SER A 11 -16.73 13.01 4.50
C SER A 11 -16.88 11.66 5.19
N HIS A 12 -16.39 11.57 6.41
CA HIS A 12 -16.59 10.42 7.28
C HIS A 12 -16.96 10.89 8.70
N ASN A 13 -17.54 9.99 9.50
CA ASN A 13 -17.62 10.16 10.95
C ASN A 13 -18.20 11.51 11.39
N PHE A 14 -19.43 11.80 10.95
CA PHE A 14 -20.22 12.99 11.25
C PHE A 14 -19.69 14.26 10.57
N GLY A 15 -19.48 14.21 9.25
CA GLY A 15 -19.12 15.40 8.47
C GLY A 15 -17.62 15.72 8.45
N ARG A 16 -16.77 14.89 9.08
CA ARG A 16 -15.35 15.20 9.26
C ARG A 16 -14.57 14.89 7.99
N ARG A 17 -13.61 15.76 7.67
CA ARG A 17 -12.79 15.67 6.44
C ARG A 17 -11.33 15.96 6.76
N VAL A 18 -10.44 15.45 5.91
CA VAL A 18 -9.04 15.87 5.93
C VAL A 18 -8.97 17.35 5.55
N SER A 19 -8.10 18.12 6.21
CA SER A 19 -7.88 19.51 5.84
C SER A 19 -6.40 19.87 5.92
N VAL A 20 -6.00 20.87 5.14
CA VAL A 20 -4.64 21.42 5.17
C VAL A 20 -4.64 22.77 5.85
N ARG A 21 -3.73 22.97 6.81
CA ARG A 21 -3.55 24.24 7.51
C ARG A 21 -2.08 24.45 7.83
N GLU A 22 -1.54 25.61 7.46
CA GLU A 22 -0.19 26.06 7.89
C GLU A 22 0.92 25.01 7.62
N GLY A 23 0.89 24.35 6.46
CA GLY A 23 1.88 23.32 6.10
C GLY A 23 1.68 21.96 6.78
N ARG A 24 0.56 21.77 7.49
CA ARG A 24 0.18 20.51 8.13
C ARG A 24 -1.08 19.94 7.50
N VAL A 25 -1.21 18.62 7.60
CA VAL A 25 -2.41 17.87 7.24
C VAL A 25 -3.08 17.42 8.53
N GLU A 26 -4.30 17.90 8.75
CA GLU A 26 -5.18 17.46 9.84
C GLU A 26 -6.04 16.32 9.32
N LYS A 27 -5.84 15.11 9.85
CA LYS A 27 -6.71 13.97 9.58
C LYS A 27 -7.68 13.79 10.75
N PRO A 28 -9.00 13.66 10.52
CA PRO A 28 -9.99 13.54 11.59
C PRO A 28 -10.06 12.15 12.25
N ARG A 29 -9.02 11.33 12.08
CA ARG A 29 -8.91 9.93 12.51
C ARG A 29 -7.55 9.70 13.16
N ALA A 30 -7.40 8.56 13.83
CA ALA A 30 -6.13 8.18 14.44
C ALA A 30 -5.01 8.11 13.39
N LEU A 31 -3.81 8.57 13.78
CA LEU A 31 -2.61 8.59 12.94
C LEU A 31 -1.52 7.61 13.41
N MET A 32 -1.84 6.71 14.34
CA MET A 32 -0.84 5.83 14.94
C MET A 32 -0.12 4.98 13.88
N TRP A 33 -0.83 4.48 12.88
CA TRP A 33 -0.25 3.62 11.84
C TRP A 33 0.65 4.40 10.89
N GLU A 34 0.23 5.58 10.43
CA GLU A 34 1.10 6.48 9.68
C GLU A 34 2.31 6.90 10.49
N TRP A 35 2.15 7.24 11.77
CA TRP A 35 3.27 7.57 12.66
C TRP A 35 4.24 6.40 12.77
N LEU A 36 3.73 5.19 12.96
CA LEU A 36 4.54 3.99 13.11
C LEU A 36 5.40 3.70 11.88
N VAL A 37 4.94 4.04 10.67
CA VAL A 37 5.65 3.72 9.42
C VAL A 37 6.42 4.92 8.84
N LEU A 38 5.88 6.12 8.95
CA LEU A 38 6.35 7.32 8.24
C LEU A 38 7.13 8.29 9.13
N SER A 39 7.16 8.09 10.44
CA SER A 39 8.03 8.85 11.33
C SER A 39 9.34 8.11 11.55
N ALA A 40 10.48 8.77 11.29
CA ALA A 40 11.80 8.20 11.58
C ALA A 40 12.01 7.93 13.08
N GLU A 41 11.29 8.63 13.95
CA GLU A 41 11.39 8.47 15.40
C GLU A 41 10.53 7.31 15.94
N SER A 42 9.66 6.75 15.08
CA SER A 42 8.79 5.66 15.49
C SER A 42 9.61 4.44 15.93
N PRO A 43 9.11 3.64 16.89
CA PRO A 43 9.80 2.44 17.32
C PRO A 43 10.04 1.46 16.15
N LEU A 44 9.05 1.30 15.26
CA LEU A 44 9.19 0.40 14.10
C LEU A 44 10.27 0.90 13.16
N ARG A 45 10.36 2.21 12.89
CA ARG A 45 11.35 2.73 11.95
C ARG A 45 12.77 2.64 12.46
N ARG A 46 13.00 2.99 13.72
CA ARG A 46 14.30 2.78 14.35
C ARG A 46 14.70 1.31 14.33
N PHE A 47 13.78 0.41 14.68
CA PHE A 47 14.05 -1.02 14.62
C PHE A 47 14.43 -1.49 13.21
N LEU A 48 13.68 -1.09 12.17
CA LEU A 48 13.94 -1.49 10.79
C LEU A 48 15.30 -0.99 10.29
N ASP A 49 15.65 0.26 10.58
CA ASP A 49 16.91 0.87 10.14
C ASP A 49 18.12 0.24 10.87
N GLU A 50 18.01 0.01 12.19
CA GLU A 50 19.05 -0.67 12.97
C GLU A 50 19.24 -2.13 12.52
N ALA A 51 18.13 -2.85 12.33
CA ALA A 51 18.17 -4.24 11.92
C ALA A 51 18.67 -4.40 10.48
N SER A 52 18.30 -3.51 9.56
CA SER A 52 18.76 -3.59 8.16
C SER A 52 20.24 -3.28 8.02
N ALA A 53 20.77 -2.36 8.83
CA ALA A 53 22.20 -2.09 8.90
C ALA A 53 22.99 -3.30 9.43
N ARG A 54 22.50 -3.92 10.52
CA ARG A 54 23.15 -5.09 11.14
C ARG A 54 23.11 -6.33 10.25
N ASP A 55 22.00 -6.59 9.57
CA ASP A 55 21.77 -7.82 8.81
C ASP A 55 22.20 -7.72 7.34
N GLY A 56 22.84 -6.60 6.94
CA GLY A 56 23.43 -6.44 5.62
C GLY A 56 22.44 -6.09 4.49
N LEU A 57 21.20 -5.74 4.80
CA LEU A 57 20.26 -5.19 3.81
C LEU A 57 20.61 -3.74 3.42
N GLY A 58 21.36 -3.07 4.29
CA GLY A 58 21.90 -1.72 4.11
C GLY A 58 21.27 -0.71 5.09
N PRO A 59 22.02 0.34 5.49
CA PRO A 59 21.53 1.35 6.44
C PRO A 59 20.36 2.17 5.87
N ASP A 60 20.24 2.24 4.54
CA ASP A 60 19.17 2.95 3.85
C ASP A 60 18.16 1.99 3.20
N ALA A 61 18.03 0.77 3.72
CA ALA A 61 17.10 -0.23 3.21
C ALA A 61 15.67 0.34 3.07
N PHE A 62 15.26 1.11 4.07
CA PHE A 62 13.95 1.74 4.18
C PHE A 62 14.01 3.27 4.04
N GLY A 63 15.09 3.79 3.43
CA GLY A 63 15.27 5.22 3.17
C GLY A 63 14.29 5.82 2.15
N PHE A 64 13.48 4.97 1.51
CA PHE A 64 12.43 5.37 0.57
C PHE A 64 11.14 5.85 1.23
N LEU A 65 10.97 5.62 2.54
CA LEU A 65 9.90 6.24 3.31
C LEU A 65 10.29 7.68 3.67
N PRO A 66 9.32 8.61 3.73
CA PRO A 66 9.56 9.92 4.30
C PRO A 66 9.85 9.82 5.81
N SER A 67 10.33 10.92 6.38
CA SER A 67 10.55 11.10 7.82
C SER A 67 9.66 12.24 8.33
N LEU A 68 8.35 12.01 8.36
CA LEU A 68 7.37 13.04 8.68
C LEU A 68 7.30 13.30 10.18
N ALA A 69 7.15 14.57 10.55
CA ALA A 69 6.80 14.96 11.91
C ALA A 69 5.30 14.77 12.19
N PHE A 70 4.97 14.25 13.37
CA PHE A 70 3.59 14.09 13.83
C PHE A 70 3.40 14.88 15.13
N PHE A 71 2.40 15.76 15.14
CA PHE A 71 2.17 16.68 16.27
C PHE A 71 1.15 16.11 17.25
N THR A 72 0.23 15.27 16.77
CA THR A 72 -0.81 14.59 17.56
C THR A 72 -1.05 13.17 17.03
N ALA A 73 -0.06 12.27 17.20
CA ALA A 73 -0.14 10.90 16.68
C ALA A 73 -0.85 9.90 17.60
N ARG A 74 -0.81 10.11 18.92
CA ARG A 74 -1.25 9.12 19.93
C ARG A 74 -2.70 9.32 20.42
N GLY A 75 -3.50 10.06 19.67
CA GLY A 75 -4.93 10.21 19.94
C GLY A 75 -5.74 9.08 19.29
N ARG A 76 -6.79 8.60 19.98
CA ARG A 76 -7.79 7.69 19.37
C ARG A 76 -8.53 8.35 18.20
N VAL A 77 -8.58 9.67 18.19
CA VAL A 77 -9.38 10.48 17.26
C VAL A 77 -8.62 11.74 16.90
N GLY A 78 -8.48 11.97 15.59
CA GLY A 78 -7.82 13.16 15.07
C GLY A 78 -6.30 13.13 15.22
N GLY A 79 -5.62 13.80 14.30
CA GLY A 79 -4.20 14.03 14.39
C GLY A 79 -3.69 14.99 13.33
N GLU A 80 -2.54 15.59 13.61
CA GLU A 80 -1.81 16.45 12.69
C GLU A 80 -0.49 15.80 12.30
N VAL A 81 -0.21 15.79 11.01
CA VAL A 81 1.06 15.35 10.41
C VAL A 81 1.60 16.45 9.51
N GLU A 82 2.92 16.55 9.44
CA GLU A 82 3.63 17.36 8.47
C GLU A 82 3.17 17.04 7.04
N ARG A 83 2.94 18.09 6.24
CA ARG A 83 2.69 17.91 4.81
C ARG A 83 4.00 17.51 4.14
N VAL A 84 3.98 16.36 3.46
CA VAL A 84 5.13 15.93 2.67
C VAL A 84 5.51 16.99 1.62
N SER A 85 6.80 17.25 1.49
CA SER A 85 7.36 18.15 0.48
C SER A 85 8.45 17.41 -0.28
N LEU A 86 8.27 17.29 -1.60
CA LEU A 86 9.18 16.57 -2.50
C LEU A 86 9.48 17.44 -3.72
N SER A 87 10.71 17.37 -4.20
CA SER A 87 11.07 17.83 -5.54
C SER A 87 10.77 16.75 -6.58
N PRO A 88 10.51 17.10 -7.85
CA PRO A 88 10.37 16.11 -8.92
C PRO A 88 11.60 15.19 -9.01
N LEU A 89 11.38 13.92 -9.35
CA LEU A 89 12.48 13.01 -9.63
C LEU A 89 13.16 13.44 -10.94
N PRO A 90 14.49 13.62 -10.96
CA PRO A 90 15.21 13.97 -12.18
C PRO A 90 15.23 12.80 -13.16
N SER A 91 15.69 13.05 -14.39
CA SER A 91 16.06 11.97 -15.30
C SER A 91 17.12 11.09 -14.65
N LEU A 92 16.91 9.77 -14.71
CA LEU A 92 17.77 8.80 -14.02
C LEU A 92 18.83 8.22 -14.96
N SER A 93 20.06 8.12 -14.47
CA SER A 93 21.09 7.25 -15.06
C SER A 93 20.67 5.77 -14.97
N GLU A 94 21.42 4.87 -15.61
CA GLU A 94 21.16 3.43 -15.51
C GLU A 94 21.20 2.94 -14.06
N ASP A 95 22.23 3.33 -13.30
CA ASP A 95 22.32 3.03 -11.87
C ASP A 95 21.17 3.64 -11.07
N GLY A 96 20.73 4.85 -11.43
CA GLY A 96 19.58 5.50 -10.82
C GLY A 96 18.27 4.74 -11.06
N ARG A 97 18.05 4.23 -12.28
CA ARG A 97 16.89 3.38 -12.60
C ARG A 97 16.93 2.08 -11.81
N ARG A 98 18.09 1.42 -11.75
CA ARG A 98 18.28 0.19 -10.97
C ARG A 98 18.04 0.41 -9.48
N ALA A 99 18.50 1.54 -8.93
CA ALA A 99 18.24 1.92 -7.54
C ALA A 99 16.74 2.16 -7.29
N LEU A 100 16.05 2.87 -8.19
CA LEU A 100 14.60 3.07 -8.11
C LEU A 100 13.85 1.72 -8.20
N ALA A 101 14.25 0.81 -9.09
CA ALA A 101 13.66 -0.51 -9.19
C ALA A 101 13.83 -1.32 -7.88
N GLY A 102 15.01 -1.25 -7.26
CA GLY A 102 15.24 -1.78 -5.93
C GLY A 102 14.29 -1.19 -4.88
N ILE A 103 14.13 0.14 -4.84
CA ILE A 103 13.18 0.83 -3.96
C ILE A 103 11.75 0.32 -4.14
N VAL A 104 11.30 0.16 -5.39
CA VAL A 104 9.97 -0.38 -5.71
C VAL A 104 9.81 -1.78 -5.16
N GLY A 105 10.83 -2.65 -5.34
CA GLY A 105 10.84 -4.00 -4.78
C GLY A 105 10.71 -4.02 -3.25
N ARG A 106 11.49 -3.19 -2.55
CA ARG A 106 11.42 -3.08 -1.08
C ARG A 106 10.08 -2.53 -0.60
N SER A 107 9.53 -1.55 -1.31
CA SER A 107 8.21 -0.96 -1.04
C SER A 107 7.10 -2.01 -1.16
N LEU A 108 7.06 -2.74 -2.28
CA LEU A 108 6.15 -3.87 -2.49
C LEU A 108 6.23 -4.87 -1.33
N ALA A 109 7.44 -5.31 -0.98
CA ALA A 109 7.64 -6.28 0.09
C ALA A 109 7.18 -5.76 1.46
N LEU A 110 7.59 -4.54 1.84
CA LEU A 110 7.23 -3.97 3.14
C LEU A 110 5.71 -3.85 3.31
N PHE A 111 5.04 -3.27 2.31
CA PHE A 111 3.61 -3.00 2.41
C PHE A 111 2.77 -4.27 2.29
N SER A 112 3.17 -5.22 1.44
CA SER A 112 2.50 -6.53 1.43
C SER A 112 2.70 -7.29 2.74
N TRP A 113 3.91 -7.24 3.31
CA TRP A 113 4.21 -7.94 4.56
C TRP A 113 3.48 -7.35 5.78
N LEU A 114 3.40 -6.02 5.85
CA LEU A 114 2.61 -5.32 6.87
C LEU A 114 1.10 -5.43 6.62
N GLY A 115 0.69 -5.94 5.46
CA GLY A 115 -0.71 -6.06 5.09
C GLY A 115 -1.38 -4.71 4.86
N VAL A 116 -0.68 -3.77 4.24
CA VAL A 116 -1.21 -2.46 3.87
C VAL A 116 -1.98 -2.58 2.55
N ALA A 117 -3.23 -2.17 2.55
CA ALA A 117 -4.12 -2.19 1.39
C ALA A 117 -4.50 -0.77 0.94
N ASP A 118 -5.21 -0.69 -0.18
CA ASP A 118 -5.69 0.57 -0.77
C ASP A 118 -4.56 1.53 -1.20
N LEU A 119 -3.44 0.97 -1.65
CA LEU A 119 -2.26 1.68 -2.12
C LEU A 119 -2.33 2.00 -3.61
N HIS A 120 -3.48 2.55 -4.02
CA HIS A 120 -3.62 3.10 -5.35
C HIS A 120 -2.74 4.35 -5.53
N TRP A 121 -2.43 4.69 -6.77
CA TRP A 121 -1.45 5.70 -7.12
C TRP A 121 -1.77 7.07 -6.50
N GLU A 122 -3.04 7.42 -6.30
CA GLU A 122 -3.47 8.65 -5.64
C GLU A 122 -2.96 8.78 -4.19
N ASN A 123 -2.69 7.66 -3.52
CA ASN A 123 -2.22 7.60 -2.14
C ASN A 123 -0.68 7.50 -2.04
N LEU A 124 0.00 7.36 -3.18
CA LEU A 124 1.45 7.22 -3.27
C LEU A 124 2.10 8.55 -3.63
N VAL A 125 3.26 8.82 -3.03
CA VAL A 125 4.15 9.89 -3.45
C VAL A 125 5.41 9.34 -4.08
N LEU A 126 5.93 10.07 -5.07
CA LEU A 126 7.21 9.81 -5.71
C LEU A 126 7.93 11.14 -5.91
N GLY A 127 9.20 11.20 -5.52
CA GLY A 127 10.03 12.38 -5.72
C GLY A 127 11.32 12.33 -4.91
N VAL A 128 12.04 13.44 -4.88
CA VAL A 128 13.24 13.62 -4.07
C VAL A 128 12.86 14.36 -2.79
N GLY A 129 13.07 13.71 -1.66
CA GLY A 129 12.86 14.30 -0.34
C GLY A 129 14.10 14.99 0.19
N ALA A 130 14.13 15.23 1.51
CA ALA A 130 15.31 15.77 2.18
C ALA A 130 16.53 14.85 1.98
N ARG A 131 17.72 15.46 1.91
CA ARG A 131 19.02 14.76 1.73
C ARG A 131 19.12 13.99 0.39
N ASP A 132 18.47 14.49 -0.66
CA ASP A 132 18.51 13.93 -2.01
C ASP A 132 18.06 12.46 -2.11
N ARG A 133 17.19 12.04 -1.19
CA ARG A 133 16.68 10.66 -1.15
C ARG A 133 15.43 10.52 -2.01
N VAL A 134 15.39 9.46 -2.81
CA VAL A 134 14.19 9.07 -3.55
C VAL A 134 13.16 8.53 -2.55
N ILE A 135 11.99 9.17 -2.50
CA ILE A 135 10.85 8.76 -1.70
C ILE A 135 9.84 8.07 -2.60
N PHE A 136 9.39 6.87 -2.22
CA PHE A 136 8.31 6.14 -2.87
C PHE A 136 7.47 5.41 -1.82
N ALA A 137 6.45 6.09 -1.30
CA ALA A 137 5.70 5.62 -0.14
C ALA A 137 4.24 6.08 -0.15
N PRO A 138 3.34 5.34 0.49
CA PRO A 138 1.99 5.80 0.77
C PRO A 138 1.98 6.84 1.89
N LEU A 139 1.04 7.79 1.80
CA LEU A 139 0.75 8.75 2.89
C LEU A 139 -0.48 8.36 3.72
N ASP A 140 -1.25 7.40 3.22
CA ASP A 140 -2.40 6.84 3.90
C ASP A 140 -2.14 5.38 4.25
N ILE A 141 -2.10 5.06 5.55
CA ILE A 141 -1.76 3.74 6.09
C ILE A 141 -2.78 3.34 7.15
N GLU A 142 -4.07 3.61 6.93
CA GLU A 142 -5.11 3.21 7.87
C GLU A 142 -5.63 1.78 7.68
N MET A 143 -5.46 1.23 6.47
CA MET A 143 -5.76 -0.16 6.15
C MET A 143 -4.46 -0.97 6.23
N ILE A 144 -4.10 -1.43 7.42
CA ILE A 144 -2.87 -2.20 7.70
C ILE A 144 -3.21 -3.52 8.39
N LEU A 145 -2.23 -4.44 8.49
CA LEU A 145 -2.31 -5.73 9.18
C LEU A 145 -3.31 -6.71 8.56
N ALA A 146 -3.62 -6.55 7.27
CA ALA A 146 -4.38 -7.55 6.53
C ALA A 146 -3.53 -8.81 6.27
N ASP A 147 -4.19 -9.97 6.14
CA ASP A 147 -3.53 -11.24 5.83
C ASP A 147 -3.42 -11.43 4.31
N LEU A 148 -2.58 -10.62 3.67
CA LEU A 148 -2.47 -10.60 2.22
C LEU A 148 -1.77 -11.86 1.71
N SER A 149 -2.35 -12.48 0.70
CA SER A 149 -1.79 -13.65 0.02
C SER A 149 -0.86 -13.25 -1.13
N LEU A 150 -1.19 -12.16 -1.82
CA LEU A 150 -0.45 -11.66 -2.97
C LEU A 150 -0.22 -10.15 -2.87
N PRO A 151 0.86 -9.62 -3.48
CA PRO A 151 1.13 -8.19 -3.46
C PRO A 151 0.10 -7.36 -4.24
N THR A 152 -0.69 -7.96 -5.14
CA THR A 152 -1.80 -7.30 -5.84
C THR A 152 -2.88 -6.78 -4.90
N GLU A 153 -3.09 -7.43 -3.75
CA GLU A 153 -4.09 -7.03 -2.76
C GLU A 153 -3.73 -5.69 -2.08
N THR A 154 -2.46 -5.28 -2.15
CA THR A 154 -2.07 -3.94 -1.71
C THR A 154 -2.60 -2.84 -2.63
N LYS A 155 -2.94 -3.17 -3.89
CA LYS A 155 -3.15 -2.25 -5.02
C LYS A 155 -1.90 -1.51 -5.50
N LEU A 156 -0.69 -1.87 -5.02
CA LEU A 156 0.55 -1.43 -5.67
C LEU A 156 0.75 -2.09 -7.03
N LEU A 157 0.37 -3.37 -7.17
CA LEU A 157 0.37 -4.11 -8.43
C LEU A 157 -1.07 -4.28 -8.96
N PRO A 158 -1.25 -4.39 -10.28
CA PRO A 158 -2.57 -4.55 -10.89
C PRO A 158 -3.15 -5.94 -10.56
N ASP A 159 -4.38 -5.92 -10.04
CA ASP A 159 -5.18 -7.12 -9.82
C ASP A 159 -5.52 -7.83 -11.15
N ALA A 160 -5.59 -9.16 -11.12
CA ALA A 160 -5.97 -9.98 -12.26
C ALA A 160 -7.48 -10.17 -12.38
N ASP A 161 -8.23 -9.94 -11.31
CA ASP A 161 -9.69 -10.12 -11.32
C ASP A 161 -10.31 -9.28 -12.45
N PRO A 162 -10.99 -9.89 -13.45
CA PRO A 162 -11.56 -9.16 -14.57
C PRO A 162 -12.52 -8.03 -14.18
N GLU A 163 -13.24 -8.16 -13.07
CA GLU A 163 -14.18 -7.15 -12.57
C GLU A 163 -13.43 -5.90 -12.09
N TYR A 164 -12.29 -6.10 -11.44
CA TYR A 164 -11.48 -5.02 -10.88
C TYR A 164 -10.29 -4.62 -11.76
N ALA A 165 -9.93 -5.43 -12.75
CA ALA A 165 -8.71 -5.28 -13.54
C ALA A 165 -8.71 -3.97 -14.31
N ALA A 166 -9.85 -3.52 -14.85
CA ALA A 166 -9.90 -2.23 -15.54
C ALA A 166 -9.52 -1.05 -14.64
N ILE A 167 -10.04 -1.05 -13.40
CA ILE A 167 -9.78 0.01 -12.39
C ILE A 167 -8.37 -0.14 -11.82
N CYS A 168 -8.00 -1.34 -11.38
CA CYS A 168 -6.70 -1.63 -10.77
C CYS A 168 -5.53 -1.42 -11.75
N ARG A 169 -5.73 -1.66 -13.06
CA ARG A 169 -4.70 -1.41 -14.08
C ARG A 169 -4.35 0.06 -14.22
N HIS A 170 -5.29 0.97 -14.01
CA HIS A 170 -5.01 2.41 -14.00
C HIS A 170 -4.43 2.83 -12.64
N ALA A 171 -5.08 2.36 -11.59
CA ALA A 171 -4.89 2.93 -10.27
C ALA A 171 -3.69 2.31 -9.52
N CYS A 172 -3.00 1.30 -10.05
CA CYS A 172 -1.95 0.64 -9.27
C CYS A 172 -0.73 1.54 -8.99
N GLY A 173 -0.28 1.53 -7.73
CA GLY A 173 0.73 2.48 -7.23
C GLY A 173 2.06 2.46 -7.98
N VAL A 174 2.53 1.29 -8.47
CA VAL A 174 3.81 1.19 -9.19
C VAL A 174 3.80 1.90 -10.54
N ARG A 175 2.65 2.26 -11.11
CA ARG A 175 2.64 3.00 -12.39
C ARG A 175 3.33 4.36 -12.30
N ARG A 176 3.43 4.94 -11.10
CA ARG A 176 4.17 6.19 -10.87
C ARG A 176 5.64 6.13 -11.26
N VAL A 177 6.25 4.95 -11.19
CA VAL A 177 7.69 4.80 -11.48
C VAL A 177 7.98 4.47 -12.95
N LEU A 178 6.97 4.08 -13.73
CA LEU A 178 7.15 3.69 -15.13
C LEU A 178 7.74 4.77 -16.03
N PRO A 179 7.41 6.08 -15.88
CA PRO A 179 8.08 7.13 -16.65
C PRO A 179 9.60 7.18 -16.45
N TYR A 180 10.09 6.66 -15.34
CA TYR A 180 11.50 6.68 -14.97
C TYR A 180 12.20 5.34 -15.22
N LEU A 181 11.49 4.22 -15.07
CA LEU A 181 12.02 2.88 -15.31
C LEU A 181 11.90 2.41 -16.77
N GLY A 182 10.98 3.00 -17.54
CA GLY A 182 10.71 2.63 -18.93
C GLY A 182 9.46 1.76 -19.12
N LYS A 183 9.02 1.65 -20.38
CA LYS A 183 7.94 0.76 -20.83
C LYS A 183 8.35 0.10 -22.17
N PRO A 184 8.85 -1.15 -22.17
CA PRO A 184 9.10 -2.00 -20.99
C PRO A 184 10.27 -1.48 -20.14
N ILE A 185 10.36 -1.97 -18.90
CA ILE A 185 11.55 -1.75 -18.07
C ILE A 185 12.69 -2.65 -18.57
N ASP A 186 13.94 -2.31 -18.22
CA ASP A 186 15.08 -3.19 -18.49
C ASP A 186 14.99 -4.48 -17.65
N ALA A 187 15.43 -5.62 -18.20
CA ALA A 187 15.40 -6.89 -17.50
C ALA A 187 16.29 -6.87 -16.24
N ALA A 188 17.44 -6.20 -16.26
CA ALA A 188 18.29 -6.06 -15.08
C ALA A 188 17.61 -5.24 -13.98
N ASP A 189 16.83 -4.23 -14.33
CA ASP A 189 16.05 -3.42 -13.38
C ASP A 189 14.90 -4.25 -12.80
N LEU A 190 14.22 -5.08 -13.61
CA LEU A 190 13.23 -6.05 -13.12
C LEU A 190 13.85 -7.04 -12.11
N LEU A 191 15.03 -7.57 -12.41
CA LEU A 191 15.72 -8.49 -11.50
C LEU A 191 16.16 -7.79 -10.20
N ALA A 192 16.57 -6.52 -10.26
CA ALA A 192 16.86 -5.72 -9.07
C ALA A 192 15.60 -5.51 -8.21
N MET A 193 14.44 -5.23 -8.84
CA MET A 193 13.16 -5.11 -8.16
C MET A 193 12.74 -6.43 -7.50
N ALA A 194 12.79 -7.54 -8.24
CA ALA A 194 12.43 -8.87 -7.75
C ALA A 194 13.35 -9.35 -6.61
N GLY A 195 14.66 -9.11 -6.74
CA GLY A 195 15.65 -9.41 -5.68
C GLY A 195 15.41 -8.58 -4.43
N ALA A 196 15.16 -7.28 -4.58
CA ALA A 196 14.85 -6.41 -3.45
C ALA A 196 13.53 -6.78 -2.76
N TYR A 197 12.50 -7.18 -3.51
CA TYR A 197 11.25 -7.71 -2.97
C TYR A 197 11.50 -8.94 -2.11
N ARG A 198 12.14 -9.96 -2.68
CA ARG A 198 12.42 -11.21 -1.97
C ARG A 198 13.32 -11.01 -0.75
N GLY A 199 14.42 -10.28 -0.91
CA GLY A 199 15.38 -10.00 0.17
C GLY A 199 14.72 -9.27 1.34
N THR A 200 13.84 -8.31 1.06
CA THR A 200 13.10 -7.58 2.08
C THR A 200 12.08 -8.47 2.80
N LEU A 201 11.35 -9.34 2.08
CA LEU A 201 10.44 -10.29 2.72
C LEU A 201 11.17 -11.25 3.66
N LEU A 202 12.30 -11.82 3.21
CA LEU A 202 13.11 -12.71 4.04
C LEU A 202 13.68 -12.01 5.29
N PHE A 203 14.07 -10.75 5.14
CA PHE A 203 14.48 -9.91 6.27
C PHE A 203 13.32 -9.71 7.25
N LEU A 204 12.14 -9.31 6.78
CA LEU A 204 10.98 -9.06 7.63
C LEU A 204 10.50 -10.34 8.33
N ASP A 205 10.51 -11.49 7.65
CA ASP A 205 10.14 -12.79 8.23
C ASP A 205 11.08 -13.22 9.35
N ARG A 206 12.39 -13.00 9.17
CA ARG A 206 13.40 -13.27 10.22
C ARG A 206 13.14 -12.43 11.48
N HIS A 207 12.67 -11.20 11.30
CA HIS A 207 12.39 -10.25 12.37
C HIS A 207 10.93 -10.23 12.82
N ALA A 208 10.07 -11.11 12.30
CA ALA A 208 8.63 -11.08 12.52
C ALA A 208 8.26 -11.08 14.02
N ARG A 209 8.96 -11.89 14.82
CA ARG A 209 8.75 -11.95 16.28
C ARG A 209 9.12 -10.64 16.96
N SER A 210 10.28 -10.06 16.63
CA SER A 210 10.73 -8.79 17.23
C SER A 210 9.79 -7.64 16.87
N ILE A 211 9.31 -7.60 15.62
CA ILE A 211 8.31 -6.62 15.18
C ILE A 211 6.98 -6.84 15.91
N ALA A 212 6.53 -8.09 16.08
CA ALA A 212 5.34 -8.42 16.85
C ALA A 212 5.44 -7.99 18.32
N ASP A 213 6.58 -8.25 18.97
CA ASP A 213 6.85 -7.83 20.35
C ASP A 213 6.87 -6.31 20.49
N LEU A 214 7.40 -5.61 19.49
CA LEU A 214 7.35 -4.15 19.41
C LEU A 214 5.91 -3.66 19.37
N PHE A 215 5.07 -4.25 18.51
CA PHE A 215 3.66 -3.89 18.39
C PHE A 215 2.94 -4.13 19.72
N ALA A 216 3.14 -5.30 20.35
CA ALA A 216 2.53 -5.65 21.63
C ALA A 216 2.86 -4.67 22.77
N ARG A 217 3.97 -3.91 22.67
CA ARG A 217 4.37 -2.86 23.63
C ARG A 217 3.86 -1.47 23.28
N LEU A 218 3.24 -1.27 22.13
CA LEU A 218 2.70 0.04 21.75
C LEU A 218 1.51 0.39 22.65
N PRO A 219 1.52 1.56 23.30
CA PRO A 219 0.33 2.04 24.00
C PRO A 219 -0.80 2.20 22.99
N ASP A 220 -2.04 1.97 23.44
CA ASP A 220 -3.26 2.20 22.66
C ASP A 220 -3.40 1.34 21.37
N LEU A 221 -2.54 0.33 21.15
CA LEU A 221 -2.62 -0.55 19.98
C LEU A 221 -4.00 -1.20 19.84
N CYS A 222 -4.53 -1.73 20.95
CA CYS A 222 -5.84 -2.39 20.99
C CYS A 222 -7.03 -1.44 20.87
N GLU A 223 -6.78 -0.14 20.83
CA GLU A 223 -7.80 0.91 20.79
C GLU A 223 -7.72 1.75 19.53
N THR A 224 -6.62 1.65 18.79
CA THR A 224 -6.43 2.34 17.52
C THR A 224 -7.23 1.65 16.43
N PRO A 225 -8.11 2.38 15.73
CA PRO A 225 -8.83 1.88 14.57
C PRO A 225 -7.88 1.42 13.46
N ILE A 226 -8.17 0.26 12.87
CA ILE A 226 -7.64 -0.17 11.59
C ILE A 226 -8.80 -0.16 10.61
N ARG A 227 -8.77 0.69 9.58
CA ARG A 227 -9.89 0.83 8.64
C ARG A 227 -10.17 -0.49 7.94
N VAL A 228 -11.45 -0.72 7.72
CA VAL A 228 -11.97 -1.83 6.92
C VAL A 228 -12.90 -1.22 5.88
N CYS A 229 -12.60 -1.43 4.60
CA CYS A 229 -13.54 -1.12 3.53
C CYS A 229 -14.40 -2.37 3.29
N LEU A 230 -15.71 -2.23 3.46
CA LEU A 230 -16.66 -3.29 3.13
C LEU A 230 -17.09 -3.22 1.66
N ARG A 231 -16.89 -2.07 1.04
CA ARG A 231 -17.36 -1.73 -0.29
C ARG A 231 -16.53 -0.58 -0.87
N GLY A 232 -16.50 -0.45 -2.20
CA GLY A 232 -15.87 0.70 -2.87
C GLY A 232 -16.59 2.02 -2.56
N THR A 233 -15.84 3.12 -2.51
CA THR A 233 -16.43 4.46 -2.30
C THR A 233 -17.42 4.83 -3.41
N ASP A 234 -17.13 4.45 -4.65
CA ASP A 234 -17.98 4.70 -5.81
C ASP A 234 -19.34 3.99 -5.70
N GLU A 235 -19.38 2.79 -5.10
CA GLU A 235 -20.62 2.09 -4.82
C GLU A 235 -21.48 2.88 -3.82
N TYR A 236 -20.90 3.41 -2.76
CA TYR A 236 -21.63 4.27 -1.81
C TYR A 236 -22.14 5.57 -2.43
N VAL A 237 -21.39 6.14 -3.38
CA VAL A 237 -21.86 7.30 -4.15
C VAL A 237 -23.06 6.93 -5.01
N ARG A 238 -23.01 5.79 -5.72
CA ARG A 238 -24.11 5.27 -6.56
C ARG A 238 -25.35 4.86 -5.74
N ALA A 239 -25.16 4.37 -4.53
CA ALA A 239 -26.25 3.96 -3.62
C ALA A 239 -27.29 5.07 -3.35
N ARG A 240 -26.91 6.32 -3.60
CA ARG A 240 -27.80 7.49 -3.44
C ARG A 240 -28.86 7.59 -4.53
N SER A 241 -28.62 6.99 -5.69
CA SER A 241 -29.52 7.04 -6.86
C SER A 241 -29.94 5.66 -7.34
N GLU A 242 -29.23 4.60 -6.96
CA GLU A 242 -29.41 3.25 -7.49
C GLU A 242 -29.43 2.21 -6.36
N PRO A 243 -30.26 1.16 -6.46
CA PRO A 243 -30.17 0.03 -5.54
C PRO A 243 -28.84 -0.72 -5.74
N LEU A 244 -28.23 -1.13 -4.63
CA LEU A 244 -26.99 -1.91 -4.65
C LEU A 244 -27.24 -3.40 -4.38
N TRP A 245 -26.36 -4.23 -4.94
CA TRP A 245 -26.22 -5.63 -4.58
C TRP A 245 -24.78 -5.94 -4.17
N PRO A 246 -24.52 -6.57 -3.00
CA PRO A 246 -25.49 -6.85 -1.93
C PRO A 246 -26.09 -5.55 -1.34
N PRO A 247 -27.29 -5.61 -0.73
CA PRO A 247 -27.92 -4.43 -0.11
C PRO A 247 -27.05 -3.77 0.96
N LEU A 248 -27.37 -2.52 1.29
CA LEU A 248 -26.72 -1.80 2.38
C LEU A 248 -27.07 -2.46 3.72
N LEU A 249 -26.06 -2.64 4.57
CA LEU A 249 -26.25 -2.95 5.98
C LEU A 249 -26.89 -1.75 6.70
N ASP A 250 -27.61 -2.00 7.79
CA ASP A 250 -28.21 -0.92 8.61
C ASP A 250 -27.20 0.15 9.01
N ALA A 251 -25.97 -0.26 9.35
CA ALA A 251 -24.89 0.67 9.72
C ALA A 251 -24.32 1.45 8.52
N GLU A 252 -24.37 0.90 7.30
CA GLU A 252 -24.02 1.64 6.08
C GLU A 252 -25.10 2.70 5.79
N ALA A 253 -26.37 2.30 5.86
CA ALA A 253 -27.51 3.20 5.68
C ALA A 253 -27.55 4.31 6.74
N GLU A 254 -27.30 3.98 8.01
CA GLU A 254 -27.22 4.95 9.14
C GLU A 254 -26.17 6.04 8.86
N GLN A 255 -25.02 5.66 8.29
CA GLN A 255 -23.92 6.58 7.96
C GLN A 255 -24.23 7.41 6.71
N LEU A 256 -24.75 6.79 5.65
CA LEU A 256 -25.12 7.47 4.42
C LEU A 256 -26.24 8.51 4.64
N ALA A 257 -27.22 8.21 5.51
CA ALA A 257 -28.27 9.15 5.88
C ALA A 257 -27.74 10.44 6.53
N ARG A 258 -26.51 10.42 7.08
CA ARG A 258 -25.81 11.60 7.61
C ARG A 258 -24.99 12.36 6.56
N GLY A 259 -24.92 11.85 5.33
CA GLY A 259 -24.09 12.39 4.25
C GLY A 259 -22.63 11.92 4.26
N ASP A 260 -22.28 10.94 5.10
CA ASP A 260 -20.93 10.37 5.18
C ASP A 260 -20.76 9.20 4.22
N ILE A 261 -19.51 8.97 3.77
CA ILE A 261 -19.09 7.67 3.26
C ILE A 261 -18.86 6.76 4.48
N PRO A 262 -19.49 5.57 4.54
CA PRO A 262 -19.35 4.66 5.68
C PRO A 262 -17.91 4.38 6.07
N TYR A 263 -17.61 4.50 7.37
CA TYR A 263 -16.30 4.25 7.95
C TYR A 263 -16.38 3.12 8.96
N PHE A 264 -15.81 1.98 8.59
CA PHE A 264 -15.69 0.82 9.45
C PHE A 264 -14.24 0.60 9.87
N PHE A 265 -14.06 0.02 11.05
CA PHE A 265 -12.75 -0.33 11.54
C PHE A 265 -12.79 -1.58 12.40
N ARG A 266 -11.63 -2.22 12.50
CA ARG A 266 -11.36 -3.25 13.49
C ARG A 266 -10.37 -2.70 14.53
N LEU A 267 -10.24 -3.43 15.62
CA LEU A 267 -9.32 -3.11 16.71
C LEU A 267 -8.36 -4.29 16.90
N TYR A 268 -7.09 -4.00 17.12
CA TYR A 268 -6.07 -5.05 17.27
C TYR A 268 -6.41 -6.00 18.42
N GLY A 269 -6.51 -7.31 18.12
CA GLY A 269 -6.83 -8.35 19.10
C GLY A 269 -8.30 -8.40 19.54
N ARG A 270 -9.20 -7.58 18.98
CA ARG A 270 -10.63 -7.58 19.32
C ARG A 270 -11.48 -8.10 18.15
N PRO A 271 -12.47 -8.97 18.40
CA PRO A 271 -13.31 -9.53 17.35
C PRO A 271 -14.33 -8.53 16.81
N GLY A 272 -14.65 -8.66 15.52
CA GLY A 272 -15.72 -7.96 14.85
C GLY A 272 -15.32 -6.64 14.17
N ILE A 273 -16.26 -6.11 13.39
CA ILE A 273 -16.17 -4.83 12.70
C ILE A 273 -16.94 -3.79 13.49
N HIS A 274 -16.37 -2.61 13.64
CA HIS A 274 -16.87 -1.53 14.49
C HIS A 274 -17.07 -0.25 13.67
N TYR A 275 -17.88 0.65 14.21
CA TYR A 275 -18.09 2.00 13.67
C TYR A 275 -18.43 2.97 14.81
N TYR A 276 -18.29 4.27 14.57
CA TYR A 276 -18.60 5.28 15.57
C TYR A 276 -20.11 5.57 15.62
N GLY A 277 -20.68 5.51 16.82
CA GLY A 277 -22.10 5.74 17.07
C GLY A 277 -22.48 7.19 17.34
N ASP A 278 -21.51 8.06 17.66
CA ASP A 278 -21.76 9.46 18.00
C ASP A 278 -20.67 10.43 17.48
N ARG A 279 -20.99 11.73 17.47
CA ARG A 279 -20.09 12.80 16.99
C ARG A 279 -18.82 12.96 17.83
N SER A 280 -18.83 12.48 19.08
CA SER A 280 -17.64 12.51 19.95
C SER A 280 -16.61 11.45 19.56
N LEU A 281 -17.02 10.47 18.76
CA LEU A 281 -16.22 9.31 18.35
C LEU A 281 -15.75 8.47 19.56
N LYS A 282 -16.51 8.50 20.65
CA LYS A 282 -16.25 7.70 21.86
C LYS A 282 -17.18 6.50 21.96
N GLN A 283 -18.44 6.64 21.53
CA GLN A 283 -19.33 5.49 21.44
C GLN A 283 -18.96 4.64 20.23
N ILE A 284 -18.54 3.40 20.49
CA ILE A 284 -18.22 2.41 19.47
C ILE A 284 -19.38 1.43 19.39
N LYS A 285 -19.96 1.30 18.19
CA LYS A 285 -20.94 0.26 17.84
C LYS A 285 -20.22 -0.86 17.08
N ARG A 286 -20.83 -2.05 17.06
CA ARG A 286 -20.28 -3.25 16.40
C ARG A 286 -21.31 -3.82 15.42
N LEU A 287 -20.87 -4.22 14.24
CA LEU A 287 -21.71 -4.95 13.30
C LEU A 287 -22.13 -6.31 13.90
N PRO A 288 -23.30 -6.85 13.50
CA PRO A 288 -23.71 -8.20 13.88
C PRO A 288 -22.65 -9.24 13.47
N LEU A 289 -22.45 -10.27 14.29
CA LEU A 289 -21.51 -11.36 14.00
C LEU A 289 -22.14 -12.49 13.16
N ARG A 290 -23.44 -12.39 12.84
CA ARG A 290 -24.22 -13.39 12.09
C ARG A 290 -25.07 -12.69 11.04
N GLY A 291 -25.48 -13.44 10.01
CA GLY A 291 -26.20 -12.94 8.85
C GLY A 291 -25.26 -12.57 7.71
N ASP A 292 -25.74 -11.76 6.77
CA ASP A 292 -25.00 -11.32 5.57
C ASP A 292 -23.98 -10.22 5.90
N VAL A 293 -23.16 -10.45 6.94
CA VAL A 293 -22.10 -9.55 7.39
C VAL A 293 -20.75 -10.20 7.12
N PRO A 294 -19.79 -9.48 6.50
CA PRO A 294 -18.44 -10.00 6.27
C PRO A 294 -17.78 -10.52 7.55
N GLN A 295 -17.21 -11.73 7.47
CA GLN A 295 -16.53 -12.39 8.58
C GLN A 295 -15.01 -12.18 8.49
N LEU A 296 -14.37 -11.79 9.59
CA LEU A 296 -12.94 -11.39 9.63
C LEU A 296 -11.98 -12.48 10.16
N ASP A 297 -12.38 -13.75 10.24
CA ASP A 297 -11.59 -14.79 10.93
C ASP A 297 -10.11 -14.95 10.49
N PRO A 298 -9.73 -14.80 9.20
CA PRO A 298 -8.32 -14.81 8.79
C PRO A 298 -7.52 -13.63 9.35
N ILE A 299 -8.16 -12.46 9.45
CA ILE A 299 -7.54 -11.16 9.77
C ILE A 299 -7.21 -11.05 11.27
N LEU A 300 -7.88 -11.82 12.14
CA LEU A 300 -7.55 -11.93 13.56
C LEU A 300 -6.22 -12.67 13.81
N LYS A 301 -5.74 -13.51 12.88
CA LYS A 301 -4.49 -14.27 13.05
C LYS A 301 -3.25 -13.37 12.97
N VAL A 302 -3.24 -12.39 12.07
CA VAL A 302 -2.16 -11.39 11.97
C VAL A 302 -2.07 -10.53 13.23
N SER A 303 -3.20 -10.29 13.90
CA SER A 303 -3.21 -9.61 15.21
C SER A 303 -2.65 -10.47 16.37
N ARG A 304 -2.36 -11.76 16.16
CA ARG A 304 -1.71 -12.64 17.13
C ARG A 304 -0.23 -12.79 16.80
N GLY A 305 0.52 -11.72 17.00
CA GLY A 305 1.97 -11.69 16.84
C GLY A 305 2.43 -11.77 15.37
N LEU A 306 1.70 -11.12 14.46
CA LEU A 306 2.02 -11.05 13.02
C LEU A 306 2.13 -12.41 12.32
N ARG A 307 1.44 -13.42 12.86
CA ARG A 307 1.34 -14.74 12.24
C ARG A 307 0.36 -14.67 11.07
N SER A 308 0.88 -14.79 9.85
CA SER A 308 0.10 -14.86 8.61
C SER A 308 0.20 -16.28 8.04
N PRO A 309 -0.92 -17.02 7.89
CA PRO A 309 -0.93 -18.28 7.16
C PRO A 309 -0.55 -18.10 5.68
N SER A 310 -0.79 -16.90 5.13
CA SER A 310 -0.52 -16.56 3.74
C SER A 310 0.93 -16.15 3.46
N ARG A 311 1.80 -16.11 4.49
CA ARG A 311 3.18 -15.61 4.36
C ARG A 311 4.03 -16.39 3.35
N SER A 312 3.93 -17.73 3.34
CA SER A 312 4.67 -18.54 2.35
C SER A 312 4.20 -18.21 0.93
N LYS A 313 2.88 -18.07 0.74
CA LYS A 313 2.29 -17.70 -0.54
C LYS A 313 2.77 -16.33 -1.00
N LEU A 314 2.78 -15.34 -0.11
CA LEU A 314 3.30 -14.00 -0.41
C LEU A 314 4.77 -14.01 -0.83
N ARG A 315 5.59 -14.87 -0.23
CA ARG A 315 7.00 -15.02 -0.58
C ARG A 315 7.19 -15.72 -1.93
N ASP A 316 6.51 -16.85 -2.11
CA ASP A 316 6.79 -17.78 -3.21
C ASP A 316 6.00 -17.39 -4.47
N GLU A 317 4.68 -17.19 -4.35
CA GLU A 317 3.84 -16.73 -5.45
C GLU A 317 3.99 -15.23 -5.69
N GLY A 318 4.18 -14.43 -4.63
CA GLY A 318 4.33 -12.99 -4.79
C GLY A 318 5.56 -12.58 -5.59
N LEU A 319 6.64 -13.37 -5.57
CA LEU A 319 7.79 -13.16 -6.46
C LEU A 319 7.39 -13.29 -7.94
N PHE A 320 6.62 -14.33 -8.28
CA PHE A 320 6.07 -14.48 -9.62
C PHE A 320 5.06 -13.38 -9.95
N THR A 321 4.26 -12.92 -8.99
CA THR A 321 3.36 -11.78 -9.17
C THR A 321 4.13 -10.52 -9.57
N VAL A 322 5.27 -10.22 -8.92
CA VAL A 322 6.13 -9.08 -9.30
C VAL A 322 6.68 -9.27 -10.72
N LEU A 323 7.22 -10.45 -11.03
CA LEU A 323 7.78 -10.73 -12.35
C LEU A 323 6.71 -10.67 -13.45
N GLY A 324 5.53 -11.24 -13.22
CA GLY A 324 4.42 -11.28 -14.16
C GLY A 324 3.79 -9.91 -14.39
N ALA A 325 3.72 -9.05 -13.37
CA ALA A 325 3.21 -7.69 -13.51
C ALA A 325 4.02 -6.88 -14.54
N PHE A 326 5.33 -7.12 -14.59
CA PHE A 326 6.29 -6.45 -15.46
C PHE A 326 6.80 -7.33 -16.61
N ASP A 327 6.23 -8.54 -16.85
CA ASP A 327 6.67 -9.36 -17.97
C ASP A 327 6.37 -8.67 -19.31
N HIS A 328 7.25 -8.87 -20.27
CA HIS A 328 7.14 -8.31 -21.61
C HIS A 328 7.65 -9.32 -22.64
N PRO A 329 7.02 -9.43 -23.84
CA PRO A 329 7.43 -10.38 -24.87
C PRO A 329 8.89 -10.29 -25.32
N SER A 330 9.54 -9.13 -25.13
CA SER A 330 10.96 -8.95 -25.45
C SER A 330 11.91 -9.66 -24.47
N PHE A 331 11.45 -10.03 -23.28
CA PHE A 331 12.28 -10.78 -22.34
C PHE A 331 12.41 -12.23 -22.79
N THR A 332 13.64 -12.66 -23.06
CA THR A 332 13.96 -14.01 -23.56
C THR A 332 15.31 -14.46 -23.01
N GLY A 333 15.45 -15.76 -22.77
CA GLY A 333 16.70 -16.33 -22.28
C GLY A 333 16.91 -16.12 -20.78
N ALA A 334 18.14 -16.32 -20.33
CA ALA A 334 18.53 -16.24 -18.92
C ALA A 334 19.11 -14.86 -18.61
N HIS A 335 18.59 -14.24 -17.55
CA HIS A 335 19.09 -12.99 -16.99
C HIS A 335 19.56 -13.25 -15.57
N LYS A 336 20.70 -12.69 -15.19
CA LYS A 336 21.27 -12.85 -13.85
C LYS A 336 21.34 -11.50 -13.14
N GLY A 337 20.81 -11.48 -11.92
CA GLY A 337 20.85 -10.37 -10.98
C GLY A 337 21.54 -10.79 -9.69
N SER A 338 21.45 -9.94 -8.66
CA SER A 338 22.13 -10.10 -7.37
C SER A 338 22.06 -11.51 -6.79
N ASP A 339 20.85 -11.97 -6.49
CA ASP A 339 20.56 -13.22 -5.78
C ASP A 339 19.58 -14.12 -6.54
N LEU A 340 19.29 -13.75 -7.78
CA LEU A 340 18.30 -14.37 -8.66
C LEU A 340 18.85 -14.52 -10.07
N GLU A 341 18.58 -15.67 -10.68
CA GLU A 341 18.67 -15.85 -12.12
C GLU A 341 17.27 -16.19 -12.63
N VAL A 342 16.80 -15.47 -13.64
CA VAL A 342 15.46 -15.65 -14.22
C VAL A 342 15.59 -16.04 -15.68
N THR A 343 15.02 -17.19 -16.02
CA THR A 343 14.92 -17.63 -17.42
C THR A 343 13.51 -17.40 -17.94
N PHE A 344 13.40 -16.49 -18.92
CA PHE A 344 12.16 -16.22 -19.65
C PHE A 344 12.07 -17.14 -20.87
N GLY A 345 11.33 -18.24 -20.72
CA GLY A 345 11.01 -19.15 -21.82
C GLY A 345 9.76 -18.71 -22.59
N ALA A 346 9.40 -19.43 -23.65
CA ALA A 346 8.19 -19.12 -24.42
C ALA A 346 6.89 -19.35 -23.63
N ARG A 347 6.87 -20.33 -22.72
CA ARG A 347 5.67 -20.73 -21.93
C ARG A 347 5.92 -20.86 -20.44
N ARG A 348 7.17 -20.72 -20.01
CA ARG A 348 7.61 -20.95 -18.63
C ARG A 348 8.50 -19.82 -18.16
N LEU A 349 8.40 -19.52 -16.88
CA LEU A 349 9.35 -18.68 -16.17
C LEU A 349 10.01 -19.54 -15.09
N VAL A 350 11.35 -19.52 -15.06
CA VAL A 350 12.14 -20.26 -14.08
C VAL A 350 12.97 -19.27 -13.29
N VAL A 351 12.85 -19.29 -11.96
CA VAL A 351 13.66 -18.48 -11.06
C VAL A 351 14.59 -19.39 -10.29
N LYS A 352 15.88 -19.20 -10.45
CA LYS A 352 16.92 -19.88 -9.68
C LYS A 352 17.43 -18.95 -8.59
N LEU A 353 17.34 -19.41 -7.35
CA LEU A 353 17.76 -18.68 -6.16
C LEU A 353 19.25 -18.92 -5.89
N SER A 354 19.87 -18.02 -5.12
CA SER A 354 21.25 -18.19 -4.63
C SER A 354 21.48 -19.46 -3.80
N THR A 355 20.41 -20.05 -3.25
CA THR A 355 20.42 -21.34 -2.54
C THR A 355 20.55 -22.54 -3.49
N GLY A 356 20.41 -22.33 -4.81
CA GLY A 356 20.32 -23.39 -5.82
C GLY A 356 18.91 -23.93 -6.02
N GLU A 357 17.93 -23.49 -5.22
CA GLU A 357 16.51 -23.82 -5.41
C GLU A 357 15.98 -23.21 -6.72
N GLU A 358 15.19 -24.00 -7.45
CA GLU A 358 14.51 -23.56 -8.67
C GLU A 358 13.01 -23.50 -8.46
N LEU A 359 12.44 -22.34 -8.71
CA LEU A 359 11.01 -22.09 -8.70
C LEU A 359 10.50 -22.03 -10.14
N HIS A 360 9.33 -22.61 -10.39
CA HIS A 360 8.73 -22.66 -11.72
C HIS A 360 7.34 -22.06 -11.73
N SER A 361 7.04 -21.28 -12.77
CA SER A 361 5.68 -20.84 -13.07
C SER A 361 5.41 -20.86 -14.57
N ARG A 362 4.13 -20.82 -14.94
CA ARG A 362 3.73 -20.51 -16.32
C ARG A 362 4.12 -19.07 -16.62
N ARG A 363 4.49 -18.79 -17.88
CA ARG A 363 4.79 -17.42 -18.29
C ARG A 363 3.54 -16.54 -18.32
N ASP A 364 2.44 -17.08 -18.83
CA ASP A 364 1.15 -16.40 -18.76
C ASP A 364 0.63 -16.44 -17.32
N MET A 365 0.71 -15.28 -16.67
CA MET A 365 0.24 -15.06 -15.29
C MET A 365 -1.01 -14.18 -15.25
N SER A 366 -1.70 -14.00 -16.37
CA SER A 366 -2.88 -13.12 -16.46
C SER A 366 -4.03 -13.50 -15.50
N ALA A 367 -4.05 -14.75 -15.04
CA ALA A 367 -4.99 -15.23 -14.01
C ALA A 367 -4.61 -14.81 -12.57
N PHE A 368 -3.38 -14.35 -12.35
CA PHE A 368 -2.83 -14.02 -11.02
C PHE A 368 -2.44 -12.55 -10.89
N VAL A 369 -1.97 -11.93 -11.97
CA VAL A 369 -1.58 -10.52 -12.00
C VAL A 369 -1.86 -9.89 -13.36
N GLY A 370 -2.34 -8.66 -13.36
CA GLY A 370 -2.44 -7.86 -14.58
C GLY A 370 -1.06 -7.37 -15.04
N SER A 371 -0.93 -6.97 -16.31
CA SER A 371 0.29 -6.28 -16.75
C SER A 371 0.21 -4.78 -16.44
N VAL A 372 1.33 -4.20 -15.97
CA VAL A 372 1.47 -2.76 -15.75
C VAL A 372 1.57 -1.96 -17.06
N TYR A 373 1.82 -2.63 -18.19
CA TYR A 373 2.01 -2.00 -19.51
C TYR A 373 0.72 -1.84 -20.31
N LEU A 374 -0.42 -2.30 -19.79
CA LEU A 374 -1.67 -2.21 -20.53
C LEU A 374 -2.09 -0.74 -20.75
N PRO A 375 -2.60 -0.40 -21.96
CA PRO A 375 -3.10 0.94 -22.25
C PRO A 375 -4.20 1.37 -21.28
N CYS A 376 -4.14 2.61 -20.77
CA CYS A 376 -5.25 3.23 -20.03
C CYS A 376 -6.09 4.06 -21.00
N ARG A 377 -7.41 3.95 -20.89
CA ARG A 377 -8.39 4.73 -21.67
C ARG A 377 -9.15 5.74 -20.82
N CYS A 378 -8.67 5.97 -19.60
CA CYS A 378 -9.44 6.49 -18.47
C CYS A 378 -9.60 8.02 -18.49
N GLY A 379 -8.70 8.75 -19.17
CA GLY A 379 -8.51 10.17 -18.88
C GLY A 379 -7.94 10.36 -17.47
N GLU A 380 -7.22 11.44 -17.23
CA GLU A 380 -6.45 11.60 -15.98
C GLU A 380 -7.33 11.95 -14.77
N VAL A 381 -7.20 11.21 -13.68
CA VAL A 381 -7.84 11.57 -12.39
C VAL A 381 -6.85 12.35 -11.54
N ARG A 382 -7.12 13.62 -11.23
CA ARG A 382 -6.25 14.43 -10.35
C ARG A 382 -6.45 14.02 -8.88
N SER A 383 -5.42 13.50 -8.21
CA SER A 383 -5.41 13.34 -6.74
C SER A 383 -4.82 14.55 -6.04
N VAL A 384 -5.40 14.93 -4.90
CA VAL A 384 -4.99 16.13 -4.15
C VAL A 384 -3.69 15.93 -3.34
N PHE A 385 -3.28 14.69 -3.11
CA PHE A 385 -2.04 14.36 -2.40
C PHE A 385 -0.83 14.23 -3.34
N VAL A 386 -1.06 14.45 -4.63
CA VAL A 386 -0.14 14.06 -5.70
C VAL A 386 0.29 15.30 -6.49
N PRO A 387 1.60 15.55 -6.61
CA PRO A 387 2.11 16.61 -7.48
C PRO A 387 1.70 16.35 -8.94
N PRO A 388 1.37 17.39 -9.74
CA PRO A 388 0.84 17.31 -11.11
C PRO A 388 1.88 16.85 -12.18
N VAL A 389 2.81 15.95 -11.83
CA VAL A 389 4.02 15.67 -12.60
C VAL A 389 3.97 14.31 -13.31
N THR A 390 2.91 13.52 -13.14
CA THR A 390 2.79 12.17 -13.75
C THR A 390 1.55 12.09 -14.63
N VAL A 391 1.71 12.45 -15.90
CA VAL A 391 0.67 12.37 -16.94
C VAL A 391 0.70 10.95 -17.51
N CYS A 392 -0.45 10.26 -17.58
CA CYS A 392 -0.52 8.98 -18.32
C CYS A 392 -0.57 9.31 -19.81
N GLU A 393 0.48 8.96 -20.56
CA GLU A 393 0.56 9.14 -22.02
C GLU A 393 -0.76 8.78 -22.71
N GLY A 394 -1.46 9.80 -23.20
CA GLY A 394 -2.79 9.68 -23.80
C GLY A 394 -3.58 10.98 -23.86
N GLY A 395 -3.24 11.99 -23.07
CA GLY A 395 -3.72 13.36 -23.27
C GLY A 395 -2.74 14.12 -24.15
N ASP A 396 -3.08 14.33 -25.43
CA ASP A 396 -2.51 15.47 -26.15
C ASP A 396 -2.81 16.73 -25.30
N PRO A 397 -1.82 17.58 -25.03
CA PRO A 397 -2.06 18.87 -24.39
C PRO A 397 -2.81 19.75 -25.40
N SER A 398 -4.13 19.69 -25.38
CA SER A 398 -5.01 20.66 -26.04
C SER A 398 -5.32 21.84 -25.12
#